data_AF-A0A8C4ZEE3-F1
#
_entry.id   AF-A0A8C4ZEE3-F1
#
_cell.length_a   1.000
_cell.length_b   1.000
_cell.length_c   1.000
_cell.angle_alpha   90.00
_cell.angle_beta   90.00
_cell.angle_gamma   90.00
#
_symmetry.space_group_name_H-M   'P 1'
#
loop_
_entity.id
_entity.type
_entity.pdbx_description
1 polymer ?
#
loop_
_entity_poly.entity_id
_entity_poly.type
_entity_poly.pdbx_seq_one_letter_code
_entity_poly.pdbx_strand_id
1 'polypeptide(L)'
;MDKNDQVQKAKLAEQAERYDDMTAAMKAVTEQGVELSNEERNLLSVAYKNVNLLDKFLIANATQAESKVFYLKMKGDYFRYLSEVASGASKKTTVDNSQEAYQDAFDISKKDMQPTHPIRLGLALNFSVFYYEILNSPDKACQLAKQAFDEAIAELDTLNEDSYKDSTLIMQLLRDNLTCTGKMAGFIPL
;
A
#
# COMPACT_ATOMS: atom_id res chain seq x y z
N MET A 1 -18.50 -23.64 -4.97
CA MET A 1 -18.75 -22.73 -6.10
C MET A 1 -17.46 -22.64 -6.87
N ASP A 2 -17.50 -22.85 -8.18
CA ASP A 2 -16.31 -22.84 -9.03
C ASP A 2 -15.77 -21.40 -9.18
N LYS A 3 -14.48 -21.26 -9.54
CA LYS A 3 -13.83 -19.96 -9.78
C LYS A 3 -14.65 -19.10 -10.74
N ASN A 4 -15.15 -19.72 -11.82
CA ASN A 4 -15.95 -19.04 -12.85
C ASN A 4 -17.28 -18.51 -12.30
N ASP A 5 -17.93 -19.25 -11.40
CA ASP A 5 -19.18 -18.82 -10.77
C ASP A 5 -18.98 -17.55 -9.94
N GLN A 6 -17.87 -17.48 -9.21
CA GLN A 6 -17.55 -16.32 -8.38
C GLN A 6 -17.16 -15.11 -9.22
N VAL A 7 -16.42 -15.30 -10.31
CA VAL A 7 -16.09 -14.21 -11.25
C VAL A 7 -17.34 -13.68 -11.94
N GLN A 8 -18.25 -14.56 -12.39
CA GLN A 8 -19.57 -14.18 -12.91
C GLN A 8 -20.37 -13.39 -11.87
N LYS A 9 -20.39 -13.86 -10.62
CA LYS A 9 -21.07 -13.17 -9.52
C LYS A 9 -20.49 -11.79 -9.25
N ALA A 10 -19.16 -11.64 -9.31
CA ALA A 10 -18.49 -10.36 -9.17
C ALA A 10 -18.85 -9.39 -10.31
N LYS A 11 -18.88 -9.85 -11.56
CA LYS A 11 -19.30 -9.04 -12.73
C LYS A 11 -20.75 -8.58 -12.61
N LEU A 12 -21.66 -9.46 -12.18
CA LEU A 12 -23.06 -9.10 -11.96
C LEU A 12 -23.23 -8.11 -10.81
N ALA A 13 -22.47 -8.29 -9.72
CA ALA A 13 -22.46 -7.38 -8.59
C ALA A 13 -21.90 -6.00 -8.95
N GLU A 14 -20.89 -5.93 -9.82
CA GLU A 14 -20.37 -4.68 -10.39
C GLU A 14 -21.44 -3.94 -11.21
N GLN A 15 -22.12 -4.64 -12.13
CA GLN A 15 -23.20 -4.07 -12.95
C GLN A 15 -24.39 -3.58 -12.13
N ALA A 16 -24.63 -4.20 -10.97
CA ALA A 16 -25.69 -3.84 -10.04
C ALA A 16 -25.24 -2.82 -8.98
N GLU A 17 -24.00 -2.32 -9.03
CA GLU A 17 -23.41 -1.43 -8.02
C GLU A 17 -23.45 -2.00 -6.59
N ARG A 18 -23.48 -3.34 -6.45
CA ARG A 18 -23.52 -4.07 -5.18
C ARG A 18 -22.11 -4.51 -4.76
N TYR A 19 -21.29 -3.55 -4.36
CA TYR A 19 -19.86 -3.77 -4.15
C TYR A 19 -19.50 -4.71 -2.98
N ASP A 20 -20.37 -4.86 -1.97
CA ASP A 20 -20.17 -5.83 -0.89
C ASP A 20 -20.25 -7.27 -1.42
N ASP A 21 -21.21 -7.55 -2.29
CA ASP A 21 -21.37 -8.85 -2.94
C ASP A 21 -20.23 -9.12 -3.93
N MET A 22 -19.80 -8.08 -4.64
CA MET A 22 -18.66 -8.11 -5.55
C MET A 22 -17.38 -8.51 -4.80
N THR A 23 -17.18 -7.97 -3.60
CA THR A 23 -16.01 -8.29 -2.79
C THR A 23 -16.08 -9.68 -2.19
N ALA A 24 -17.24 -10.09 -1.66
CA ALA A 24 -17.41 -11.44 -1.15
C ALA A 24 -17.11 -12.49 -2.24
N ALA A 25 -17.54 -12.22 -3.48
CA ALA A 25 -17.26 -13.08 -4.62
C ALA A 25 -15.77 -13.07 -5.00
N MET A 26 -15.15 -11.90 -5.16
CA MET A 26 -13.73 -11.81 -5.52
C MET A 26 -12.79 -12.33 -4.43
N LYS A 27 -13.15 -12.22 -3.14
CA LYS A 27 -12.44 -12.87 -2.02
C LYS A 27 -12.48 -14.40 -2.14
N ALA A 28 -13.64 -14.96 -2.46
CA ALA A 28 -13.77 -16.40 -2.70
C ALA A 28 -13.00 -16.88 -3.95
N VAL A 29 -12.74 -16.01 -4.94
CA VAL A 29 -11.84 -16.31 -6.06
C VAL A 29 -10.39 -16.38 -5.59
N THR A 30 -9.95 -15.43 -4.75
CA THR A 30 -8.57 -15.40 -4.23
C THR A 30 -8.25 -16.55 -3.27
N GLU A 31 -9.23 -17.03 -2.50
CA GLU A 31 -9.06 -18.15 -1.56
C GLU A 31 -8.86 -19.52 -2.25
N GLN A 32 -9.11 -19.60 -3.56
CA GLN A 32 -8.91 -20.83 -4.35
C GLN A 32 -7.46 -21.00 -4.81
N GLY A 33 -6.58 -20.01 -4.60
CA GLY A 33 -5.14 -20.12 -4.88
C GLY A 33 -4.77 -20.24 -6.35
N VAL A 34 -5.71 -20.02 -7.27
CA VAL A 34 -5.49 -20.06 -8.72
C VAL A 34 -5.06 -18.68 -9.21
N GLU A 35 -4.09 -18.62 -10.12
CA GLU A 35 -3.64 -17.37 -10.71
C GLU A 35 -4.78 -16.60 -11.37
N LEU A 36 -4.84 -15.29 -11.11
CA LEU A 36 -5.87 -14.40 -11.65
C LEU A 36 -5.49 -13.90 -13.04
N SER A 37 -6.48 -13.89 -13.94
CA SER A 37 -6.37 -13.20 -15.23
C SER A 37 -6.37 -11.67 -15.05
N ASN A 38 -5.97 -10.93 -16.08
CA ASN A 38 -5.98 -9.47 -16.03
C ASN A 38 -7.38 -8.88 -15.78
N GLU A 39 -8.43 -9.53 -16.30
CA GLU A 39 -9.81 -9.12 -16.08
C GLU A 39 -10.22 -9.34 -14.62
N GLU A 40 -9.83 -10.47 -14.03
CA GLU A 40 -10.08 -10.80 -12.61
C GLU A 40 -9.31 -9.87 -11.66
N ARG A 41 -8.09 -9.46 -12.01
CA ARG A 41 -7.32 -8.46 -11.26
C ARG A 41 -7.99 -7.08 -11.28
N ASN A 42 -8.57 -6.67 -12.42
CA ASN A 42 -9.33 -5.43 -12.50
C ASN A 42 -10.62 -5.50 -11.68
N LEU A 43 -11.36 -6.60 -11.75
CA LEU A 43 -12.52 -6.86 -10.89
C LEU A 43 -12.14 -6.83 -9.40
N LEU A 44 -10.99 -7.40 -9.04
CA LEU A 44 -10.47 -7.35 -7.68
C LEU A 44 -10.19 -5.90 -7.26
N SER A 45 -9.55 -5.11 -8.12
CA SER A 45 -9.27 -3.70 -7.88
C SER A 45 -10.55 -2.88 -7.68
N VAL A 46 -11.61 -3.14 -8.47
CA VAL A 46 -12.91 -2.48 -8.33
C VAL A 46 -13.67 -2.96 -7.08
N ALA A 47 -13.56 -4.24 -6.71
CA ALA A 47 -14.13 -4.75 -5.47
C ALA A 47 -13.50 -4.09 -4.24
N TYR A 48 -12.17 -4.01 -4.23
CA TYR A 48 -11.38 -3.43 -3.13
C TYR A 48 -11.27 -1.90 -3.18
N LYS A 49 -11.84 -1.23 -4.19
CA LYS A 49 -12.08 0.22 -4.16
C LYS A 49 -12.94 0.66 -2.97
N ASN A 50 -13.63 -0.25 -2.28
CA ASN A 50 -14.33 0.09 -1.04
C ASN A 50 -13.44 -0.21 0.18
N VAL A 51 -12.70 0.80 0.65
CA VAL A 51 -11.88 0.84 1.88
C VAL A 51 -12.48 0.11 3.07
N ASN A 52 -13.82 0.11 3.16
CA ASN A 52 -14.59 -0.60 4.18
C ASN A 52 -14.24 -2.08 4.34
N LEU A 53 -13.73 -2.74 3.29
CA LEU A 53 -13.39 -4.17 3.33
C LEU A 53 -11.99 -4.41 3.91
N LEU A 54 -11.06 -3.48 3.68
CA LEU A 54 -9.77 -3.48 4.37
C LEU A 54 -10.00 -3.33 5.87
N ASP A 55 -10.81 -2.36 6.30
CA ASP A 55 -11.08 -2.11 7.71
C ASP A 55 -11.85 -3.26 8.39
N LYS A 56 -12.94 -3.74 7.77
CA LYS A 56 -13.84 -4.71 8.41
C LYS A 56 -13.30 -6.14 8.46
N PHE A 57 -12.46 -6.54 7.51
CA PHE A 57 -12.08 -7.95 7.36
C PHE A 57 -10.57 -8.18 7.40
N LEU A 58 -9.77 -7.34 6.76
CA LEU A 58 -8.33 -7.61 6.66
C LEU A 58 -7.57 -7.03 7.85
N ILE A 59 -7.76 -5.74 8.16
CA ILE A 59 -7.12 -5.07 9.29
C ILE A 59 -7.66 -5.61 10.61
N ALA A 60 -8.98 -5.81 10.73
CA ALA A 60 -9.61 -6.32 11.94
C ALA A 60 -9.16 -7.74 12.33
N ASN A 61 -8.83 -8.59 11.35
CA ASN A 61 -8.39 -9.98 11.60
C ASN A 61 -6.87 -10.17 11.51
N ALA A 62 -6.09 -9.12 11.18
CA ALA A 62 -4.64 -9.19 11.15
C ALA A 62 -4.08 -9.20 12.58
N THR A 63 -3.60 -10.35 13.03
CA THR A 63 -2.96 -10.53 14.34
C THR A 63 -1.46 -10.24 14.31
N GLN A 64 -0.83 -10.49 13.17
CA GLN A 64 0.60 -10.28 12.96
C GLN A 64 0.88 -8.84 12.51
N ALA A 65 1.97 -8.25 13.02
CA ALA A 65 2.37 -6.88 12.68
C ALA A 65 2.59 -6.70 11.17
N GLU A 66 3.28 -7.64 10.52
CA GLU A 66 3.54 -7.62 9.07
C GLU A 66 2.26 -7.48 8.25
N SER A 67 1.26 -8.33 8.51
CA SER A 67 -0.02 -8.30 7.79
C SER A 67 -0.78 -6.99 8.05
N LYS A 68 -0.77 -6.52 9.30
CA LYS A 68 -1.48 -5.29 9.67
C LYS A 68 -0.85 -4.06 9.00
N VAL A 69 0.48 -3.96 9.00
CA VAL A 69 1.23 -2.90 8.32
C VAL A 69 0.99 -2.97 6.82
N PHE A 70 1.00 -4.16 6.23
CA PHE A 70 0.72 -4.35 4.80
C PHE A 70 -0.67 -3.83 4.41
N TYR A 71 -1.72 -4.16 5.16
CA TYR A 71 -3.08 -3.72 4.86
C TYR A 71 -3.28 -2.21 5.11
N LEU A 72 -2.68 -1.66 6.16
CA LEU A 72 -2.73 -0.21 6.42
C LEU A 72 -1.97 0.58 5.35
N LYS A 73 -0.79 0.09 4.93
CA LYS A 73 -0.06 0.64 3.77
C LYS A 73 -0.95 0.65 2.52
N MET A 74 -1.61 -0.46 2.23
CA MET A 74 -2.51 -0.57 1.09
C MET A 74 -3.69 0.40 1.17
N LYS A 75 -4.26 0.60 2.37
CA LYS A 75 -5.29 1.62 2.64
C LYS A 75 -4.76 3.03 2.37
N GLY A 76 -3.54 3.34 2.82
CA GLY A 76 -2.87 4.62 2.57
C GLY A 76 -2.64 4.88 1.08
N ASP A 77 -2.11 3.89 0.36
CA ASP A 77 -1.90 3.92 -1.09
C ASP A 77 -3.22 4.19 -1.83
N TYR A 78 -4.28 3.48 -1.46
CA TYR A 78 -5.59 3.65 -2.06
C TYR A 78 -6.12 5.09 -1.93
N PHE A 79 -6.09 5.64 -0.71
CA PHE A 79 -6.54 7.02 -0.49
C PHE A 79 -5.64 8.05 -1.16
N ARG A 80 -4.33 7.79 -1.29
CA ARG A 80 -3.40 8.62 -2.05
C ARG A 80 -3.85 8.71 -3.51
N TYR A 81 -4.09 7.59 -4.18
CA TYR A 81 -4.58 7.58 -5.57
C TYR A 81 -5.95 8.28 -5.71
N LEU A 82 -6.85 8.11 -4.73
CA LEU A 82 -8.12 8.85 -4.73
C LEU A 82 -7.93 10.37 -4.60
N SER A 83 -6.92 10.81 -3.86
CA SER A 83 -6.65 12.24 -3.66
C SER A 83 -6.17 12.97 -4.92
N GLU A 84 -5.58 12.25 -5.87
CA GLU A 84 -5.13 12.79 -7.16
C GLU A 84 -6.31 13.21 -8.05
N VAL A 85 -7.43 12.47 -7.97
CA VAL A 85 -8.66 12.73 -8.75
C VAL A 85 -9.73 13.50 -7.98
N ALA A 86 -9.60 13.59 -6.65
CA ALA A 86 -10.56 14.29 -5.80
C ALA A 86 -10.44 15.82 -5.92
N SER A 87 -11.56 16.52 -5.72
CA SER A 87 -11.63 17.99 -5.77
C SER A 87 -12.53 18.57 -4.66
N GLY A 88 -12.31 19.82 -4.29
CA GLY A 88 -13.09 20.49 -3.25
C GLY A 88 -12.96 19.82 -1.87
N ALA A 89 -14.07 19.71 -1.14
CA ALA A 89 -14.07 19.20 0.24
C ALA A 89 -13.67 17.71 0.35
N SER A 90 -13.94 16.90 -0.68
CA SER A 90 -13.60 15.47 -0.67
C SER A 90 -12.10 15.22 -0.77
N LYS A 91 -11.35 16.12 -1.41
CA LYS A 91 -9.88 16.02 -1.50
C LYS A 91 -9.23 16.08 -0.12
N LYS A 92 -9.71 16.95 0.76
CA LYS A 92 -9.16 17.04 2.11
C LYS A 92 -9.37 15.73 2.88
N THR A 93 -10.57 15.17 2.83
CA THR A 93 -10.89 13.91 3.49
C THR A 93 -10.05 12.74 2.97
N THR A 94 -9.85 12.63 1.64
CA THR A 94 -9.01 11.55 1.09
C THR A 94 -7.54 11.70 1.48
N VAL A 95 -7.02 12.93 1.51
CA VAL A 95 -5.66 13.21 1.99
C VAL A 95 -5.52 12.85 3.47
N ASP A 96 -6.45 13.29 4.31
CA ASP A 96 -6.43 13.05 5.76
C ASP A 96 -6.47 11.52 6.04
N ASN A 97 -7.35 10.78 5.35
CA ASN A 97 -7.45 9.32 5.50
C ASN A 97 -6.20 8.58 5.00
N SER A 98 -5.56 9.06 3.92
CA SER A 98 -4.30 8.49 3.44
C SER A 98 -3.19 8.67 4.47
N GLN A 99 -3.08 9.88 5.02
CA GLN A 99 -2.08 10.21 6.03
C GLN A 99 -2.26 9.38 7.30
N GLU A 100 -3.50 9.25 7.80
CA GLU A 100 -3.81 8.44 8.98
C GLU A 100 -3.40 6.98 8.78
N ALA A 101 -3.79 6.37 7.65
CA ALA A 101 -3.46 4.97 7.37
C ALA A 101 -1.94 4.73 7.25
N TYR A 102 -1.20 5.64 6.62
CA TYR A 102 0.26 5.53 6.58
C TYR A 102 0.91 5.73 7.95
N GLN A 103 0.41 6.67 8.75
CA GLN A 103 0.95 6.93 10.09
C GLN A 103 0.73 5.73 11.01
N ASP A 104 -0.47 5.14 11.01
CA ASP A 104 -0.76 3.93 11.78
C ASP A 104 0.13 2.75 11.36
N ALA A 105 0.31 2.56 10.04
CA ALA A 105 1.22 1.55 9.51
C ALA A 105 2.67 1.81 9.98
N PHE A 106 3.08 3.08 9.99
CA PHE A 106 4.45 3.48 10.31
C PHE A 106 4.77 3.25 11.78
N ASP A 107 3.84 3.62 12.67
CA ASP A 107 4.00 3.44 14.11
C ASP A 107 4.08 1.96 14.49
N ILE A 108 3.25 1.10 13.89
CA ILE A 108 3.32 -0.35 14.08
C ILE A 108 4.64 -0.90 13.53
N SER A 109 5.03 -0.49 12.32
CA SER A 109 6.27 -0.99 11.69
C SER A 109 7.52 -0.62 12.47
N LYS A 110 7.57 0.59 13.06
CA LYS A 110 8.70 1.03 13.90
C LYS A 110 8.83 0.22 15.18
N LYS A 111 7.69 -0.19 15.74
CA LYS A 111 7.64 -0.93 17.00
C LYS A 111 7.96 -2.42 16.81
N ASP A 112 7.38 -3.03 15.78
CA ASP A 112 7.27 -4.49 15.70
C ASP A 112 8.02 -5.10 14.50
N MET A 113 8.72 -4.30 13.67
CA MET A 113 9.43 -4.78 12.48
C MET A 113 10.86 -4.25 12.39
N GLN A 114 11.79 -5.05 11.87
CA GLN A 114 13.18 -4.63 11.64
C GLN A 114 13.25 -3.51 10.59
N PRO A 115 14.17 -2.54 10.70
CA PRO A 115 14.34 -1.46 9.71
C PRO A 115 14.60 -1.95 8.29
N THR A 116 15.24 -3.10 8.16
CA THR A 116 15.54 -3.78 6.90
C THR A 116 14.36 -4.53 6.30
N HIS A 117 13.23 -4.66 7.02
CA HIS A 117 12.11 -5.46 6.55
C HIS A 117 11.48 -4.87 5.27
N PRO A 118 11.28 -5.63 4.18
CA PRO A 118 10.78 -5.14 2.89
C PRO A 118 9.47 -4.33 2.99
N ILE A 119 8.48 -4.83 3.75
CA ILE A 119 7.20 -4.11 3.97
C ILE A 119 7.42 -2.76 4.67
N ARG A 120 8.31 -2.65 5.66
CA ARG A 120 8.61 -1.40 6.37
C ARG A 120 9.33 -0.40 5.45
N LEU A 121 10.30 -0.88 4.68
CA LEU A 121 10.99 -0.07 3.67
C LEU A 121 10.02 0.43 2.59
N GLY A 122 9.17 -0.45 2.06
CA GLY A 122 8.16 -0.11 1.05
C GLY A 122 7.10 0.85 1.59
N LEU A 123 6.75 0.76 2.87
CA LEU A 123 5.91 1.75 3.54
C LEU A 123 6.60 3.12 3.60
N ALA A 124 7.86 3.18 4.05
CA ALA A 124 8.60 4.45 4.13
C ALA A 124 8.76 5.10 2.74
N LEU A 125 9.01 4.29 1.71
CA LEU A 125 9.05 4.72 0.31
C LEU A 125 7.72 5.38 -0.09
N ASN A 126 6.60 4.67 0.02
CA ASN A 126 5.30 5.18 -0.42
C ASN A 126 4.84 6.38 0.42
N PHE A 127 5.14 6.39 1.72
CA PHE A 127 4.79 7.52 2.58
C PHE A 127 5.65 8.76 2.28
N SER A 128 6.91 8.58 1.87
CA SER A 128 7.74 9.69 1.37
C SER A 128 7.20 10.27 0.06
N VAL A 129 6.73 9.43 -0.87
CA VAL A 129 6.01 9.88 -2.09
C VAL A 129 4.80 10.72 -1.70
N PHE A 130 3.99 10.24 -0.76
CA PHE A 130 2.81 10.95 -0.28
C PHE A 130 3.14 12.34 0.27
N TYR A 131 4.18 12.45 1.12
CA TYR A 131 4.62 13.75 1.62
C TYR A 131 5.06 14.70 0.51
N TYR A 132 5.74 14.17 -0.52
CA TYR A 132 6.24 14.96 -1.63
C TYR A 132 5.11 15.41 -2.57
N GLU A 133 4.35 14.46 -3.12
CA GLU A 133 3.39 14.69 -4.20
C GLU A 133 2.03 15.22 -3.71
N ILE A 134 1.57 14.76 -2.54
CA ILE A 134 0.22 15.08 -2.06
C ILE A 134 0.25 16.24 -1.06
N LEU A 135 1.18 16.21 -0.11
CA LEU A 135 1.29 17.24 0.93
C LEU A 135 2.24 18.38 0.57
N ASN A 136 2.89 18.32 -0.60
CA ASN A 136 3.86 19.32 -1.07
C ASN A 136 4.90 19.69 0.02
N SER A 137 5.37 18.68 0.74
CA SER A 137 6.26 18.78 1.90
C SER A 137 7.58 18.05 1.62
N PRO A 138 8.40 18.55 0.67
CA PRO A 138 9.61 17.86 0.21
C PRO A 138 10.64 17.63 1.33
N ASP A 139 10.75 18.55 2.29
CA ASP A 139 11.65 18.40 3.44
C ASP A 139 11.28 17.19 4.29
N LYS A 140 9.98 16.98 4.54
CA LYS A 140 9.48 15.82 5.30
C LYS A 140 9.67 14.52 4.52
N ALA A 141 9.40 14.54 3.21
CA ALA A 141 9.63 13.38 2.34
C ALA A 141 11.10 12.94 2.37
N CYS A 142 12.02 13.90 2.23
CA CYS A 142 13.46 13.65 2.27
C CYS A 142 13.92 13.16 3.64
N GLN A 143 13.45 13.77 4.74
CA GLN A 143 13.74 13.32 6.09
C GLN A 143 13.30 11.86 6.32
N LEU A 144 12.08 11.52 5.90
CA LEU A 144 11.54 10.17 6.07
C LEU A 144 12.32 9.13 5.25
N ALA A 145 12.57 9.41 3.97
CA ALA A 145 13.31 8.50 3.10
C ALA A 145 14.77 8.32 3.57
N LYS A 146 15.42 9.41 3.99
CA LYS A 146 16.78 9.38 4.53
C LYS A 146 16.85 8.60 5.83
N GLN A 147 15.91 8.83 6.74
CA GLN A 147 15.83 8.09 8.00
C GLN A 147 15.69 6.59 7.74
N ALA A 148 14.75 6.17 6.88
CA ALA A 148 14.54 4.76 6.58
C ALA A 148 15.77 4.11 5.92
N PHE A 149 16.43 4.83 5.02
CA PHE A 149 17.67 4.36 4.39
C PHE A 149 18.81 4.21 5.39
N ASP A 150 19.07 5.23 6.23
CA ASP A 150 20.14 5.23 7.22
C ASP A 150 19.92 4.13 8.27
N GLU A 151 18.68 3.95 8.76
CA GLU A 151 18.32 2.88 9.70
C GLU A 151 18.53 1.49 9.08
N ALA A 152 18.14 1.29 7.82
CA ALA A 152 18.31 -0.01 7.15
C ALA A 152 19.78 -0.33 6.83
N ILE A 153 20.60 0.68 6.49
CA ILE A 153 22.04 0.51 6.31
C ILE A 153 22.72 0.08 7.61
N ALA A 154 22.31 0.66 8.75
CA ALA A 154 22.88 0.33 10.05
C ALA A 154 22.64 -1.13 10.48
N GLU A 155 21.61 -1.77 9.93
CA GLU A 155 21.22 -3.15 10.26
C GLU A 155 21.29 -4.09 9.04
N LEU A 156 21.95 -3.69 7.95
CA LEU A 156 21.99 -4.47 6.69
C LEU A 156 22.60 -5.86 6.89
N ASP A 157 23.55 -5.99 7.82
CA ASP A 157 24.23 -7.24 8.13
C ASP A 157 23.31 -8.27 8.83
N THR A 158 22.11 -7.89 9.27
CA THR A 158 21.15 -8.78 9.94
C THR A 158 20.15 -9.42 8.96
N LEU A 159 20.17 -9.04 7.67
CA LEU A 159 19.26 -9.55 6.65
C LEU A 159 19.54 -11.01 6.29
N ASN A 160 18.46 -11.79 6.22
CA ASN A 160 18.51 -13.12 5.64
C ASN A 160 18.57 -13.05 4.10
N GLU A 161 19.12 -14.10 3.47
CA GLU A 161 19.27 -14.15 2.00
C GLU A 161 17.93 -14.00 1.26
N ASP A 162 16.84 -14.52 1.84
CA ASP A 162 15.51 -14.51 1.23
C ASP A 162 14.94 -13.10 1.06
N SER A 163 15.19 -12.20 2.02
CA SER A 163 14.69 -10.82 1.98
C SER A 163 15.73 -9.81 1.47
N TYR A 164 16.98 -10.25 1.25
CA TYR A 164 18.10 -9.38 0.86
C TYR A 164 17.83 -8.67 -0.47
N LYS A 165 17.35 -9.40 -1.49
CA LYS A 165 17.10 -8.83 -2.81
C LYS A 165 15.99 -7.78 -2.79
N ASP A 166 14.89 -8.06 -2.11
CA ASP A 166 13.74 -7.15 -2.05
C ASP A 166 14.09 -5.89 -1.24
N SER A 167 14.77 -6.07 -0.10
CA SER A 167 15.16 -4.95 0.77
C SER A 167 16.16 -4.03 0.06
N THR A 168 17.19 -4.60 -0.58
CA THR A 168 18.20 -3.80 -1.30
C THR A 168 17.63 -3.08 -2.52
N LEU A 169 16.67 -3.68 -3.22
CA LEU A 169 15.95 -3.01 -4.31
C LEU A 169 15.16 -1.81 -3.80
N ILE A 170 14.44 -1.94 -2.68
CA ILE A 170 13.66 -0.83 -2.12
C ILE A 170 14.58 0.26 -1.56
N MET A 171 15.69 -0.11 -0.92
CA MET A 171 16.71 0.86 -0.47
C MET A 171 17.31 1.64 -1.64
N GLN A 172 17.52 0.98 -2.78
CA GLN A 172 17.97 1.62 -4.01
C GLN A 172 16.95 2.67 -4.49
N LEU A 173 15.65 2.33 -4.50
CA LEU A 173 14.58 3.28 -4.83
C LEU A 173 14.50 4.46 -3.86
N LEU A 174 14.66 4.22 -2.54
CA LEU A 174 14.75 5.29 -1.54
C LEU A 174 15.92 6.24 -1.83
N ARG A 175 17.10 5.69 -2.15
CA ARG A 175 18.29 6.48 -2.52
C ARG A 175 18.05 7.31 -3.79
N ASP A 176 17.41 6.70 -4.79
CA ASP A 176 17.12 7.38 -6.06
C ASP A 176 16.15 8.54 -5.84
N ASN A 177 15.11 8.33 -5.03
CA ASN A 177 14.18 9.39 -4.65
C ASN A 177 14.86 10.52 -3.87
N LEU A 178 15.76 10.21 -2.94
CA LEU A 178 16.58 11.22 -2.26
C LEU A 178 17.44 12.03 -3.25
N THR A 179 17.98 11.38 -4.28
CA THR A 179 18.82 12.03 -5.30
C THR A 179 18.00 12.90 -6.26
N CYS A 180 16.78 12.45 -6.62
CA CYS A 180 15.85 13.17 -7.50
C CYS A 180 15.25 14.42 -6.86
N THR A 181 15.14 14.51 -5.52
CA THR A 181 14.71 15.77 -4.86
C THR A 181 15.66 16.95 -5.13
N GLY A 182 16.88 16.71 -5.62
CA GLY A 182 17.83 17.74 -6.06
C GLY A 182 17.71 18.18 -7.52
N LYS A 183 17.05 17.40 -8.40
CA LYS A 183 16.84 17.73 -9.82
C LYS A 183 15.57 17.06 -10.32
N MET A 184 14.57 17.86 -10.72
CA MET A 184 13.29 17.44 -11.30
C MET A 184 13.35 16.14 -12.11
N ALA A 185 12.91 15.04 -11.50
CA ALA A 185 12.36 13.85 -12.15
C ALA A 185 11.50 13.15 -11.09
N GLY A 186 10.27 12.79 -11.45
CA GLY A 186 9.24 12.30 -10.53
C GLY A 186 9.70 11.14 -9.65
N PHE A 187 9.09 11.05 -8.47
CA PHE A 187 9.24 9.89 -7.58
C PHE A 187 8.81 8.64 -8.36
N ILE A 188 9.54 7.53 -8.18
CA ILE A 188 9.16 6.25 -8.81
C ILE A 188 8.19 5.55 -7.87
N PRO A 189 6.86 5.47 -8.17
CA PRO A 189 5.97 4.59 -7.45
C PRO A 189 6.26 3.13 -7.83
N LEU A 190 6.12 2.23 -6.85
CA LEU A 190 5.99 0.79 -7.10
C LEU A 190 4.59 0.47 -7.66
#